data_AF-A0A662E8K3-F1
#
_entry.id   AF-A0A662E8K3-F1
#
_cell.length_a   1.000
_cell.length_b   1.000
_cell.length_c   1.000
_cell.angle_alpha   90.00
_cell.angle_beta   90.00
_cell.angle_gamma   90.00
#
_symmetry.space_group_name_H-M   'P 1'
#
loop_
_entity.id
_entity.type
_entity.pdbx_description
1 polymer ?
#
loop_
_entity_poly.entity_id
_entity_poly.type
_entity_poly.pdbx_seq_one_letter_code
_entity_poly.pdbx_strand_id
1 'polypeptide(L)' 'MFKNYLKTLVQPMRPYVPGEDLESQGVSVWEGDTPELGGMVAQNPDDATDMWYVEKKFFEENYMLVE' A
#
# COMPACT_ATOMS: atom_id res chain seq x y z
N MET A 1 16.24 12.53 -13.55
CA MET A 1 16.01 13.59 -12.53
C MET A 1 14.59 13.46 -12.03
N PHE A 2 14.37 13.39 -10.72
CA PHE A 2 13.04 13.26 -10.14
C PHE A 2 12.29 14.60 -10.16
N LYS A 3 10.95 14.54 -10.22
CA LYS A 3 10.03 15.69 -10.13
C LYS A 3 8.97 15.37 -9.08
N ASN A 4 8.48 16.39 -8.39
CA ASN A 4 7.45 16.23 -7.37
C ASN A 4 6.05 16.31 -8.00
N TYR A 5 5.17 15.40 -7.61
CA TYR A 5 3.78 15.35 -8.05
C TYR A 5 2.87 15.16 -6.84
N LEU A 6 1.65 15.69 -6.93
CA LEU A 6 0.58 15.37 -6.01
C LEU A 6 -0.26 14.25 -6.59
N LYS A 7 -0.68 13.32 -5.72
CA LYS A 7 -1.65 12.30 -6.09
C LYS A 7 -3.04 12.92 -6.05
N THR A 8 -3.73 12.92 -7.19
CA THR A 8 -5.06 13.54 -7.33
C THR A 8 -6.21 12.58 -7.04
N LEU A 9 -5.92 11.29 -6.89
CA LEU A 9 -6.90 10.22 -6.64
C LEU A 9 -6.89 9.78 -5.18
N VAL A 10 -8.04 9.31 -4.71
CA VAL A 10 -8.14 8.56 -3.45
C VAL A 10 -7.56 7.16 -3.67
N GLN A 11 -6.80 6.67 -2.71
CA GLN A 11 -6.12 5.39 -2.78
C GLN A 11 -6.85 4.35 -1.92
N PRO A 12 -7.55 3.36 -2.51
CA PRO A 12 -8.10 2.24 -1.78
C PRO A 12 -6.99 1.48 -1.07
N MET A 13 -7.19 1.20 0.22
CA MET A 13 -6.27 0.41 1.03
C MET A 13 -7.03 -0.43 2.04
N ARG A 14 -6.46 -1.58 2.40
CA ARG A 14 -6.86 -2.37 3.56
C ARG A 14 -5.68 -2.55 4.51
N PRO A 15 -5.90 -2.79 5.81
CA PRO A 15 -4.83 -3.22 6.71
C PRO A 15 -4.17 -4.51 6.21
N TYR A 16 -2.85 -4.59 6.35
CA TYR A 16 -2.12 -5.84 6.26
C TYR A 16 -2.45 -6.74 7.47
N VAL A 17 -2.58 -8.03 7.22
CA VAL A 17 -2.81 -9.07 8.24
C VAL A 17 -1.48 -9.78 8.51
N PRO A 18 -0.91 -9.71 9.73
CA PRO A 18 0.36 -10.37 10.04
C PRO A 18 0.38 -11.86 9.70
N GLY A 19 1.33 -12.25 8.85
CA GLY A 19 1.50 -13.64 8.40
C GLY A 19 0.63 -14.03 7.20
N GLU A 20 -0.12 -13.09 6.60
CA GLU A 20 -0.76 -13.36 5.31
C GLU A 20 0.28 -13.52 4.20
N ASP A 21 0.00 -14.43 3.28
CA ASP A 21 0.83 -14.62 2.09
C ASP A 21 0.46 -13.55 1.05
N LEU A 22 1.25 -12.49 1.00
CA LEU A 22 1.08 -11.37 0.08
C LEU A 22 1.44 -11.75 -1.37
N GLU A 23 2.45 -12.61 -1.56
CA GLU A 23 2.90 -13.02 -2.88
C GLU A 23 1.83 -13.85 -3.60
N SER A 24 1.21 -14.80 -2.89
CA SER A 24 0.11 -15.60 -3.44
C SER A 24 -1.13 -14.78 -3.82
N GLN A 25 -1.29 -13.58 -3.22
CA GLN A 25 -2.37 -12.64 -3.51
C GLN A 25 -2.01 -11.65 -4.62
N GLY A 26 -0.80 -11.74 -5.19
CA GLY A 26 -0.33 -10.80 -6.22
C GLY A 26 0.03 -9.42 -5.67
N VAL A 27 0.27 -9.29 -4.36
CA VAL A 27 0.67 -8.03 -3.75
C VAL A 27 2.18 -7.84 -3.90
N SER A 28 2.58 -6.77 -4.58
CA SER A 28 3.99 -6.41 -4.73
C SER A 28 4.57 -5.91 -3.41
N VAL A 29 5.70 -6.47 -2.99
CA VAL A 29 6.46 -6.06 -1.81
C VAL A 29 7.90 -5.80 -2.23
N TRP A 30 8.48 -4.66 -1.83
CA TRP A 30 9.89 -4.40 -2.10
C TRP A 30 10.76 -5.32 -1.24
N GLU A 31 11.87 -5.83 -1.79
CA GLU A 31 12.71 -6.85 -1.13
C GLU A 31 13.29 -6.44 0.22
N GLY A 32 13.43 -5.13 0.49
CA GLY A 32 13.90 -4.62 1.78
C GLY A 32 12.79 -4.27 2.76
N ASP A 33 11.52 -4.37 2.37
CA ASP A 33 10.39 -4.18 3.27
C ASP A 33 10.10 -5.49 4.02
N THR A 34 9.77 -5.39 5.31
CA THR A 34 9.21 -6.51 6.07
C THR A 34 7.78 -6.17 6.47
N PRO A 35 6.76 -6.84 5.88
CA PRO A 35 5.37 -6.57 6.21
C PRO A 35 5.07 -6.71 7.71
N GLU A 36 4.50 -5.67 8.30
CA GLU A 36 4.33 -5.54 9.76
C GLU A 36 2.93 -5.03 10.14
N LEU A 37 2.56 -5.26 11.41
CA LEU A 37 1.29 -4.76 11.95
C LEU A 37 1.19 -3.24 11.84
N GLY A 38 0.14 -2.75 11.18
CA GLY A 38 -0.08 -1.34 10.89
C GLY A 38 0.34 -0.92 9.48
N GLY A 39 1.01 -1.80 8.73
CA GLY A 39 1.14 -1.67 7.28
C GLY A 39 -0.20 -1.82 6.57
N MET A 40 -0.22 -1.42 5.30
CA MET A 40 -1.42 -1.45 4.46
C MET A 40 -1.15 -2.19 3.14
N VAL A 41 -2.19 -2.74 2.53
CA VAL A 41 -2.19 -3.20 1.14
C VAL A 41 -3.00 -2.20 0.34
N ALA A 42 -2.34 -1.51 -0.58
CA ALA A 42 -2.95 -0.58 -1.51
C ALA A 42 -3.36 -1.31 -2.79
N GLN A 43 -4.46 -0.85 -3.40
CA GLN A 43 -5.00 -1.41 -4.63
C GLN A 43 -5.18 -0.31 -5.68
N ASN A 44 -4.79 -0.57 -6.92
CA ASN A 44 -5.08 0.34 -8.02
C ASN A 44 -6.61 0.52 -8.17
N PRO A 45 -7.15 1.76 -8.13
CA PRO A 45 -8.59 1.98 -8.22
C PRO A 45 -9.25 1.44 -9.49
N ASP A 46 -8.48 1.37 -10.59
CA ASP A 46 -8.97 0.95 -11.90
C ASP A 46 -8.64 -0.51 -12.23
N ASP A 47 -7.74 -1.14 -11.46
CA ASP A 47 -7.33 -2.53 -11.63
C ASP A 47 -7.18 -3.24 -10.28
N ALA A 48 -8.18 -4.03 -9.90
CA ALA A 48 -8.19 -4.73 -8.63
C ALA A 48 -7.09 -5.81 -8.49
N THR A 49 -6.41 -6.17 -9.59
CA THR A 49 -5.32 -7.15 -9.59
C THR A 49 -3.95 -6.54 -9.32
N ASP A 50 -3.83 -5.21 -9.42
CA ASP A 50 -2.61 -4.46 -9.16
C ASP A 50 -2.62 -3.95 -7.72
N MET A 51 -1.81 -4.59 -6.87
CA MET A 51 -1.72 -4.31 -5.45
C MET A 51 -0.27 -4.21 -4.98
N TRP A 52 -0.03 -3.37 -3.98
CA TRP A 52 1.29 -3.21 -3.36
C TRP A 52 1.21 -2.96 -1.87
N TYR A 53 2.22 -3.43 -1.14
CA TYR A 53 2.37 -3.15 0.28
C TYR A 53 2.80 -1.70 0.51
N VAL A 54 2.29 -1.10 1.57
CA VAL A 54 2.66 0.23 2.05
C VAL A 54 3.08 0.09 3.51
N GLU A 55 4.33 0.49 3.79
CA GLU A 55 4.85 0.47 5.15
C GLU A 55 4.02 1.35 6.09
N LYS A 56 3.92 0.91 7.36
CA LYS A 56 3.15 1.60 8.40
C LYS A 56 3.50 3.08 8.48
N LYS A 57 4.80 3.39 8.61
CA LYS A 57 5.25 4.77 8.79
C LYS A 57 4.88 5.64 7.59
N PHE A 58 5.09 5.12 6.37
CA PHE A 58 4.72 5.84 5.15
C PHE A 58 3.21 6.09 5.09
N PHE A 59 2.41 5.10 5.48
CA PHE A 59 0.95 5.23 5.56
C PHE A 59 0.54 6.34 6.54
N GLU A 60 1.02 6.28 7.78
CA GLU A 60 0.68 7.24 8.85
C GLU A 60 1.09 8.69 8.51
N GLU A 61 2.19 8.88 7.78
CA GLU A 61 2.69 10.21 7.41
C GLU A 61 1.98 10.83 6.20
N ASN A 62 1.40 10.01 5.31
CA ASN A 62 0.97 10.48 3.98
C ASN A 62 -0.51 10.26 3.68
N TYR A 63 -1.24 9.51 4.53
CA TYR A 63 -2.63 9.18 4.29
C TYR A 63 -3.53 9.58 5.45
N MET A 64 -4.75 9.96 5.10
CA MET A 64 -5.84 10.19 6.02
C MET A 64 -7.08 9.48 5.49
N LEU A 65 -7.94 9.02 6.41
CA LEU A 65 -9.23 8.47 6.03
C LEU A 65 -10.08 9.56 5.39
N VAL A 66 -10.71 9.24 4.26
CA VAL A 66 -11.67 10.10 3.57
C VAL A 66 -13.02 9.37 3.56
N GLU A 67 -14.08 10.07 3.94
CA GLU A 67 -15.48 9.60 3.89
C GLU A 67 -16.16 9.89 2.55
#